data_AF-A0A836RBX9-F1
#
_entry.id   AF-A0A836RBX9-F1
#
_cell.length_a   1.000
_cell.length_b   1.000
_cell.length_c   1.000
_cell.angle_alpha   90.00
_cell.angle_beta   90.00
_cell.angle_gamma   90.00
#
_symmetry.space_group_name_H-M   'P 1'
#
loop_
_entity.id
_entity.type
_entity.pdbx_description
1 polymer ?
#
loop_
_entity_poly.entity_id
_entity_poly.type
_entity_poly.pdbx_seq_one_letter_code
_entity_poly.pdbx_strand_id
1 'polypeptide(L)' 'MTNARAAEYLQGLFGLEGLNAVVIGGEGVLGGSFCETLAAAGAYTVVAGINAENGETCVKRIRDAG' A
#
# COMPACT_ATOMS: atom_id res chain seq x y z
N MET A 1 -24.39 -3.64 -16.34
CA MET A 1 -23.92 -4.94 -15.80
C MET A 1 -22.50 -5.30 -16.23
N THR A 2 -22.02 -4.93 -17.44
CA THR A 2 -20.68 -5.31 -17.94
C THR A 2 -19.51 -4.70 -17.16
N ASN A 3 -19.64 -3.44 -16.71
CA ASN A 3 -18.57 -2.74 -15.97
C ASN A 3 -18.28 -3.31 -14.58
N ALA A 4 -19.31 -3.83 -13.89
CA ALA A 4 -19.14 -4.41 -12.56
C ALA A 4 -18.29 -5.69 -12.60
N ARG A 5 -18.53 -6.57 -13.59
CA ARG A 5 -17.70 -7.78 -13.80
C ARG A 5 -16.26 -7.45 -14.15
N ALA A 6 -16.03 -6.41 -14.94
CA ALA A 6 -14.67 -5.98 -15.28
C ALA A 6 -13.93 -5.47 -14.03
N ALA A 7 -14.60 -4.68 -13.18
CA ALA A 7 -14.03 -4.21 -11.92
C ALA A 7 -13.73 -5.35 -10.95
N GLU A 8 -14.67 -6.29 -10.75
CA GLU A 8 -14.45 -7.48 -9.90
C GLU A 8 -13.30 -8.35 -10.40
N TYR A 9 -13.19 -8.56 -11.72
CA TYR A 9 -12.09 -9.31 -12.31
C TYR A 9 -10.74 -8.63 -12.07
N LEU A 10 -10.65 -7.31 -12.29
CA LEU A 10 -9.42 -6.55 -12.04
C LEU A 10 -9.07 -6.53 -10.55
N GLN A 11 -10.06 -6.39 -9.66
CA GLN A 11 -9.85 -6.46 -8.22
C GLN A 11 -9.34 -7.84 -7.80
N GLY A 12 -9.85 -8.92 -8.39
CA GLY A 12 -9.36 -10.28 -8.13
C GLY A 12 -7.94 -10.55 -8.65
N LEU A 13 -7.51 -9.88 -9.73
CA LEU A 13 -6.17 -10.04 -10.30
C LEU A 13 -5.11 -9.15 -9.64
N PHE A 14 -5.48 -7.92 -9.29
CA PHE A 14 -4.52 -6.87 -8.94
C PHE A 14 -4.80 -6.20 -7.58
N GLY A 15 -5.99 -6.39 -7.02
CA GLY A 15 -6.30 -5.94 -5.67
C GLY A 15 -5.56 -6.77 -4.63
N LEU A 16 -5.23 -6.13 -3.50
CA LEU A 16 -4.46 -6.73 -2.41
C LEU A 16 -5.23 -6.79 -1.10
N GLU A 17 -6.56 -6.65 -1.16
CA GLU A 17 -7.43 -6.69 0.01
C GLU A 17 -7.26 -8.01 0.78
N GLY A 18 -7.10 -7.89 2.11
CA GLY A 18 -6.87 -9.04 3.00
C GLY A 18 -5.44 -9.58 3.00
N LEU A 19 -4.53 -9.01 2.20
CA LEU A 19 -3.12 -9.38 2.19
C LEU A 19 -2.28 -8.41 3.04
N ASN A 20 -1.15 -8.91 3.56
CA ASN A 20 -0.16 -8.10 4.25
C ASN A 20 1.04 -7.86 3.32
N ALA A 21 1.47 -6.61 3.18
CA ALA A 21 2.64 -6.24 2.38
C ALA A 21 3.72 -5.63 3.27
N VAL A 22 4.90 -6.25 3.34
CA VAL A 22 6.05 -5.74 4.10
C VAL A 22 7.07 -5.17 3.14
N VAL A 23 7.40 -3.88 3.29
CA VAL A 23 8.37 -3.19 2.44
C VAL A 23 9.60 -2.82 3.25
N ILE A 24 10.72 -3.48 2.95
CA ILE A 24 12.03 -3.16 3.54
C ILE A 24 12.60 -1.92 2.86
N GLY A 25 13.13 -0.99 3.65
CA GLY A 25 13.54 0.33 3.17
C GLY A 25 12.33 1.23 2.88
N GLY A 26 11.18 0.95 3.49
CA GLY A 26 9.93 1.69 3.30
C GLY A 26 9.99 3.14 3.76
N GLU A 27 10.99 3.50 4.57
CA GLU A 27 11.25 4.86 5.02
C GLU A 27 11.94 5.74 3.95
N GLY A 28 12.41 5.14 2.86
CA GLY A 28 13.03 5.85 1.72
C GLY A 28 12.00 6.41 0.75
N VAL A 29 12.46 7.16 -0.26
CA VAL A 29 11.57 7.75 -1.28
C VAL A 29 10.85 6.66 -2.08
N LEU A 30 11.60 5.77 -2.72
CA LEU A 30 11.02 4.70 -3.54
C LEU A 30 10.24 3.69 -2.68
N GLY A 31 10.81 3.25 -1.57
CA GLY A 31 10.15 2.32 -0.66
C GLY A 31 8.86 2.88 -0.10
N GLY A 32 8.84 4.17 0.27
CA GLY A 32 7.64 4.84 0.74
C GLY A 32 6.54 4.93 -0.34
N SER A 33 6.90 5.25 -1.59
CA SER A 33 5.94 5.23 -2.70
C SER A 33 5.35 3.84 -2.96
N PHE A 34 6.14 2.77 -2.78
CA PHE A 34 5.60 1.41 -2.80
C PHE A 34 4.62 1.18 -1.65
N CYS A 35 4.94 1.63 -0.44
CA CYS A 35 4.04 1.48 0.70
C CYS A 35 2.68 2.15 0.44
N GLU A 36 2.69 3.38 -0.09
CA GLU A 36 1.48 4.11 -0.48
C GLU A 36 0.68 3.37 -1.55
N THR A 37 1.35 2.86 -2.58
CA THR A 37 0.69 2.17 -3.70
C THR A 37 0.06 0.85 -3.26
N LEU A 38 0.76 0.07 -2.44
CA LEU A 38 0.27 -1.23 -1.95
C LEU A 38 -0.90 -1.05 -0.98
N ALA A 39 -0.82 -0.04 -0.11
CA ALA A 39 -1.93 0.33 0.77
C ALA A 39 -3.16 0.78 -0.04
N ALA A 40 -2.98 1.61 -1.07
CA ALA A 40 -4.06 2.03 -1.95
C ALA A 40 -4.70 0.87 -2.74
N ALA A 41 -3.95 -0.21 -2.99
CA ALA A 41 -4.48 -1.45 -3.58
C ALA A 41 -5.22 -2.34 -2.57
N GLY A 42 -5.29 -1.95 -1.29
CA GLY A 42 -6.03 -2.63 -0.23
C GLY A 42 -5.17 -3.50 0.71
N ALA A 43 -3.84 -3.51 0.55
CA ALA A 43 -2.97 -4.29 1.43
C ALA A 43 -2.81 -3.64 2.80
N TYR A 44 -2.76 -4.45 3.85
CA TYR A 44 -2.20 -4.00 5.13
C TYR A 44 -0.69 -3.85 4.99
N THR A 45 -0.22 -2.62 4.92
CA THR A 45 1.17 -2.31 4.57
C THR A 45 2.02 -2.02 5.79
N VAL A 46 3.18 -2.69 5.90
CA VAL A 46 4.19 -2.50 6.94
C VAL A 46 5.39 -1.76 6.33
N VAL A 47 5.66 -0.58 6.87
CA VAL A 47 6.84 0.23 6.54
C VAL A 47 8.01 -0.25 7.43
N ALA A 48 8.98 -0.96 6.86
CA ALA A 48 10.07 -1.55 7.62
C ALA A 48 11.42 -0.91 7.29
N GLY A 49 12.11 -0.45 8.32
CA GLY A 49 13.52 -0.05 8.24
C GLY A 49 14.02 0.62 9.51
N ILE A 50 15.11 1.38 9.40
CA ILE A 50 15.90 1.81 10.57
C ILE A 50 15.52 3.19 11.08
N ASN A 51 15.05 4.09 10.21
CA ASN A 51 14.67 5.44 10.59
C ASN A 51 13.16 5.51 10.88
N ALA A 52 12.82 5.46 12.17
CA ALA A 52 11.42 5.48 12.62
C ALA A 52 10.68 6.77 12.24
N GLU A 53 11.33 7.95 12.30
CA GLU A 53 10.68 9.23 11.97
C GLU A 53 10.26 9.29 10.49
N ASN A 54 11.16 8.85 9.60
CA ASN A 54 10.84 8.74 8.18
C ASN A 54 9.75 7.68 7.93
N GLY A 55 9.79 6.57 8.66
CA GLY A 55 8.75 5.54 8.62
C GLY A 55 7.38 6.08 9.02
N GLU A 56 7.30 6.79 10.14
CA GLU A 56 6.06 7.44 10.62
C GLU A 56 5.56 8.50 9.63
N THR A 57 6.45 9.24 8.98
CA THR A 57 6.08 10.18 7.91
C THR A 57 5.45 9.44 6.72
N CYS A 58 5.96 8.26 6.35
CA CYS A 58 5.34 7.42 5.33
C CYS A 58 3.97 6.91 5.78
N VAL A 59 3.85 6.37 6.99
CA VAL A 59 2.59 5.88 7.55
C VAL A 59 1.55 6.99 7.60
N LYS A 60 1.93 8.21 7.98
CA LYS A 60 1.06 9.38 7.98
C LYS A 60 0.52 9.68 6.59
N ARG A 61 1.37 9.70 5.55
CA ARG A 61 0.93 9.90 4.16
C ARG A 61 -0.09 8.86 3.71
N ILE A 62 0.12 7.59 4.08
CA ILE A 62 -0.81 6.50 3.79
C ILE A 62 -2.17 6.75 4.46
N ARG A 63 -2.17 7.04 5.77
CA ARG A 63 -3.41 7.31 6.53
C ARG A 63 -4.17 8.55 6.07
N ASP A 64 -3.43 9.58 5.64
CA ASP A 64 -4.04 10.81 5.12
C ASP A 64 -4.69 10.59 3.73
N ALA A 65 -4.28 9.54 3.00
CA ALA A 65 -4.82 9.20 1.68
C ALA A 65 -6.14 8.41 1.73
N GLY A 66 -6.46 7.75 2.85
CA GLY A 66 -7.70 6.99 3.06
C GLY A 66 -7.52 5.78 3.97
#